data_AF-S4P0F1-F1
#
_entry.id   AF-S4P0F1-F1
#
_cell.length_a   1.000
_cell.length_b   1.000
_cell.length_c   1.000
_cell.angle_alpha   90.00
_cell.angle_beta   90.00
_cell.angle_gamma   90.00
#
_symmetry.space_group_name_H-M   'P 1'
#
loop_
_entity.id
_entity.type
_entity.pdbx_description
1 polymer ?
#
loop_
_entity_poly.entity_id
_entity_poly.type
_entity_poly.pdbx_seq_one_letter_code
_entity_poly.pdbx_strand_id
1 'polypeptide(L)'
;MYGRVQKVEQYMLKAKEIAGLKLELTGMLGKRTKFQQDALAQLALSSELDNGVERPTAEQSHGDSDLPAEIELQDDVRLNRIAFNENVVQAELPSLEQTLCLLTVQYLQKSQAKDDLRDEEIKPYIETILSQKSGPWSTRVAALLIRCKMEANHKRTVERAMLQAEAIVNDKSGVAATSRLSYLWATGLSPAWNWRQQLA
;
A
#
# COMPACT_ATOMS: atom_id res chain seq x y z
N MET A 1 18.97 -14.45 7.51
CA MET A 1 19.19 -13.29 8.41
C MET A 1 17.98 -13.20 9.33
N TYR A 2 18.06 -13.73 10.56
CA TYR A 2 16.92 -13.72 11.51
C TYR A 2 16.57 -12.26 11.83
N GLY A 3 15.38 -11.82 11.42
CA GLY A 3 14.92 -10.46 11.65
C GLY A 3 14.75 -10.22 13.15
N ARG A 4 15.25 -9.09 13.67
CA ARG A 4 14.98 -8.66 15.06
C ARG A 4 13.55 -8.10 15.15
N VAL A 5 12.55 -8.93 14.85
CA VAL A 5 11.14 -8.53 14.68
C VAL A 5 10.61 -7.77 15.90
N GLN A 6 10.89 -8.26 17.12
CA GLN A 6 10.50 -7.61 18.37
C GLN A 6 11.00 -6.16 18.50
N LYS A 7 12.25 -5.89 18.10
CA LYS A 7 12.80 -4.53 18.14
C LYS A 7 12.17 -3.64 17.08
N VAL A 8 11.92 -4.19 15.89
CA VAL A 8 11.25 -3.47 14.81
C VAL A 8 9.86 -3.03 15.23
N GLU A 9 9.10 -3.91 15.89
CA GLU A 9 7.78 -3.59 16.44
C GLU A 9 7.84 -2.42 17.42
N GLN A 10 8.75 -2.46 18.40
CA GLN A 10 8.92 -1.39 19.37
C GLN A 10 9.25 -0.03 18.71
N TYR A 11 10.17 -0.01 17.76
CA TYR A 11 10.53 1.23 17.07
C TYR A 11 9.41 1.73 16.15
N MET A 12 8.69 0.81 15.49
CA MET A 12 7.55 1.15 14.64
C MET A 12 6.40 1.76 15.45
N LEU A 13 6.08 1.20 16.62
CA LEU A 13 5.07 1.75 17.52
C LEU A 13 5.46 3.16 18.01
N LYS A 14 6.71 3.34 18.45
CA LYS A 14 7.22 4.66 18.84
C LYS A 14 7.18 5.67 17.69
N ALA A 15 7.53 5.24 16.47
CA ALA A 15 7.49 6.11 15.30
C ALA A 15 6.05 6.54 14.96
N LYS A 16 5.07 5.63 15.07
CA LYS A 16 3.64 5.93 14.89
C LYS A 16 3.13 6.89 15.96
N GLU A 17 3.52 6.69 17.22
CA GLU A 17 3.16 7.57 18.34
C GLU A 17 3.71 8.98 18.13
N ILE A 18 4.99 9.13 17.79
CA ILE A 18 5.62 10.43 17.52
C ILE A 18 4.99 11.10 16.30
N ALA A 19 4.69 10.33 15.25
CA ALA A 19 4.00 10.84 14.07
C ALA A 19 2.50 11.08 14.31
N GLY A 20 1.95 10.75 15.49
CA GLY A 20 0.52 10.83 15.76
C GLY A 20 -0.32 10.12 14.71
N LEU A 21 0.12 8.95 14.24
CA LEU A 21 -0.53 8.13 13.22
C LEU A 21 -1.18 6.91 13.87
N LYS A 22 -2.52 6.84 13.77
CA LYS A 22 -3.30 5.71 14.27
C LYS A 22 -3.84 4.92 13.08
N LEU A 23 -3.47 3.65 13.01
CA LEU A 23 -3.90 2.70 11.98
C LEU A 23 -4.59 1.53 12.67
N GLU A 24 -5.89 1.39 12.48
CA GLU A 24 -6.70 0.32 13.10
C GLU A 24 -7.32 -0.57 12.01
N LEU A 25 -7.08 -1.87 12.14
CA LEU A 25 -7.66 -2.87 11.25
C LEU A 25 -9.02 -3.29 11.82
N THR A 26 -10.09 -3.04 11.07
CA THR A 26 -11.47 -3.30 11.49
C THR A 26 -12.18 -4.23 10.51
N GLY A 27 -13.17 -4.97 10.99
CA GLY A 27 -14.03 -5.81 10.15
C GLY A 27 -15.28 -5.04 9.72
N MET A 28 -15.53 -4.94 8.42
CA MET A 28 -16.68 -4.24 7.84
C MET A 28 -17.38 -5.10 6.79
N LEU A 29 -18.68 -4.93 6.61
CA LEU A 29 -19.42 -5.63 5.56
C LEU A 29 -19.09 -5.04 4.18
N GLY A 30 -18.64 -5.90 3.27
CA GLY A 30 -18.29 -5.49 1.91
C GLY A 30 -18.47 -6.59 0.86
N LYS A 31 -18.40 -6.16 -0.41
CA LYS A 31 -18.53 -7.01 -1.59
C LYS A 31 -17.24 -6.99 -2.41
N ARG A 32 -16.88 -8.15 -2.96
CA ARG A 32 -15.68 -8.31 -3.81
C ARG A 32 -16.03 -8.57 -5.28
N THR A 33 -17.27 -8.95 -5.57
CA THR A 33 -17.72 -9.24 -6.94
C THR A 33 -19.00 -8.46 -7.25
N LYS A 34 -19.20 -8.17 -8.54
CA LYS A 34 -20.30 -7.35 -9.06
C LYS A 34 -21.67 -7.97 -8.79
N PHE A 35 -21.74 -9.31 -8.81
CA PHE A 35 -22.99 -10.07 -8.70
C PHE A 35 -23.23 -10.66 -7.30
N GLN A 36 -22.43 -10.26 -6.31
CA GLN A 36 -22.60 -10.72 -4.93
C GLN A 36 -23.88 -10.15 -4.31
N GLN A 37 -24.79 -11.01 -3.86
CA GLN A 37 -26.04 -10.61 -3.21
C GLN A 37 -25.77 -10.09 -1.79
N ASP A 38 -25.22 -10.94 -0.93
CA ASP A 38 -24.97 -10.63 0.49
C ASP A 38 -23.58 -10.05 0.71
N ALA A 39 -23.48 -8.96 1.47
CA ALA A 39 -22.18 -8.44 1.91
C ALA A 39 -21.59 -9.36 2.99
N LEU A 40 -20.29 -9.64 2.89
CA LEU A 40 -19.57 -10.48 3.86
C LEU A 40 -18.59 -9.62 4.66
N ALA A 41 -18.20 -10.09 5.84
CA ALA A 41 -17.16 -9.43 6.62
C ALA A 41 -15.84 -9.42 5.83
N GLN A 42 -15.25 -8.24 5.68
CA GLN A 42 -13.97 -7.98 5.02
C GLN A 42 -13.15 -7.05 5.92
N LEU A 43 -11.83 -7.14 5.84
CA LEU A 43 -10.95 -6.27 6.60
C LEU A 43 -10.85 -4.91 5.91
N ALA A 44 -10.97 -3.84 6.70
CA ALA A 44 -10.80 -2.45 6.30
C ALA A 44 -9.78 -1.80 7.24
N LEU A 45 -9.05 -0.81 6.75
CA LEU A 45 -8.12 -0.04 7.57
C LEU A 45 -8.66 1.36 7.78
N SER A 46 -8.91 1.73 9.03
CA SER A 46 -9.12 3.12 9.41
C SER A 46 -7.79 3.81 9.66
N SER A 47 -7.66 5.03 9.16
CA SER A 47 -6.50 5.89 9.37
C SER A 47 -6.92 7.22 9.98
N GLU A 48 -6.30 7.55 11.10
CA GLU A 48 -6.53 8.80 11.83
C GLU A 48 -5.18 9.47 12.13
N LEU A 49 -5.17 10.80 12.06
CA LEU A 49 -4.02 11.62 12.39
C LEU A 49 -4.34 12.50 13.60
N ASP A 50 -3.41 12.61 14.53
CA ASP A 50 -3.52 13.53 15.65
C ASP A 50 -3.29 14.98 15.17
N ASN A 51 -4.30 15.83 15.37
CA ASN A 51 -4.27 17.25 15.05
C ASN A 51 -3.33 18.06 15.95
N GLY A 52 -2.89 17.50 17.09
CA GLY A 52 -1.95 18.15 18.00
C GLY A 52 -0.49 18.14 17.53
N VAL A 53 -0.15 17.36 16.50
CA VAL A 53 1.21 17.23 15.97
C VAL A 53 1.37 18.11 14.74
N GLU A 54 2.30 19.06 14.79
CA GLU A 54 2.70 19.86 13.63
C GLU A 54 3.31 18.98 12.54
N ARG A 55 2.70 18.98 11.37
CA ARG A 55 3.12 18.19 10.20
C ARG A 55 2.74 18.90 8.90
N PRO A 56 3.49 18.69 7.81
CA PRO A 56 3.08 19.17 6.49
C PRO A 56 1.84 18.41 6.00
N THR A 57 1.02 19.07 5.19
CA THR A 57 -0.08 18.39 4.49
C THR A 57 0.46 17.44 3.41
N ALA A 58 -0.37 16.52 2.91
CA ALA A 58 0.03 15.63 1.83
C ALA A 58 0.48 16.40 0.58
N GLU A 59 -0.25 17.46 0.22
CA GLU A 59 0.09 18.36 -0.89
C GLU A 59 1.41 19.11 -0.65
N GLN A 60 1.65 19.62 0.56
CA GLN A 60 2.93 20.28 0.88
C GLN A 60 4.12 19.33 0.86
N SER A 61 3.90 18.06 1.21
CA SER A 61 4.98 17.08 1.25
C SER A 61 5.40 16.63 -0.15
N HIS A 62 4.45 16.17 -0.97
CA HIS A 62 4.70 15.56 -2.29
C HIS A 62 3.54 15.80 -3.27
N GLY A 63 2.91 16.98 -3.23
CA GLY A 63 1.83 17.35 -4.16
C GLY A 63 2.27 17.46 -5.61
N ASP A 64 3.51 17.90 -5.85
CA ASP A 64 4.08 18.10 -7.19
C ASP A 64 4.67 16.83 -7.80
N SER A 65 4.67 15.71 -7.06
CA SER A 65 5.23 14.44 -7.56
C SER A 65 4.21 13.71 -8.41
N ASP A 66 4.53 13.47 -9.69
CA ASP A 66 3.74 12.54 -10.49
C ASP A 66 3.88 11.13 -9.93
N LEU A 67 2.75 10.51 -9.61
CA LEU A 67 2.68 9.14 -9.09
C LEU A 67 2.52 8.15 -10.25
N PRO A 68 3.09 6.93 -10.14
CA PRO A 68 2.82 5.87 -11.10
C PRO A 68 1.32 5.58 -11.19
N ALA A 69 0.83 5.43 -12.42
CA ALA A 69 -0.56 5.11 -12.68
C ALA A 69 -0.93 3.73 -12.11
N GLU A 70 -2.09 3.69 -11.46
CA GLU A 70 -2.72 2.45 -11.04
C GLU A 70 -3.56 1.89 -12.19
N ILE A 71 -3.29 0.63 -12.56
CA ILE A 71 -4.07 -0.07 -13.60
C ILE A 71 -5.30 -0.70 -12.96
N GLU A 72 -6.47 -0.42 -13.53
CA GLU A 72 -7.73 -0.99 -13.06
C GLU A 72 -7.86 -2.47 -13.43
N LEU A 73 -8.58 -3.22 -12.58
CA LEU A 73 -8.92 -4.60 -12.88
C LEU A 73 -10.04 -4.68 -13.93
N GLN A 74 -9.69 -5.09 -15.14
CA GLN A 74 -10.64 -5.34 -16.23
C GLN A 74 -11.22 -6.77 -16.14
N ASP A 75 -11.88 -7.11 -15.03
CA ASP A 75 -12.55 -8.41 -14.84
C ASP A 75 -14.07 -8.26 -14.88
N ASP A 76 -14.76 -9.19 -15.53
CA ASP A 76 -16.21 -9.15 -15.68
C ASP A 76 -16.96 -9.43 -14.38
N VAL A 77 -16.33 -10.08 -13.41
CA VAL A 77 -16.99 -10.56 -12.19
C VAL A 77 -16.47 -9.84 -10.94
N ARG A 78 -15.17 -9.63 -10.83
CA ARG A 78 -14.50 -9.09 -9.64
C ARG A 78 -14.47 -7.57 -9.68
N LEU A 79 -14.61 -6.95 -8.51
CA LEU A 79 -14.45 -5.51 -8.34
C LEU A 79 -12.96 -5.16 -8.24
N ASN A 80 -12.60 -3.96 -8.71
CA ASN A 80 -11.23 -3.44 -8.60
C ASN A 80 -10.79 -3.30 -7.13
N ARG A 81 -11.68 -2.74 -6.31
CA ARG A 81 -11.54 -2.54 -4.86
C ARG A 81 -12.76 -3.15 -4.14
N ILE A 82 -12.61 -3.45 -2.86
CA ILE A 82 -13.73 -3.93 -2.04
C ILE A 82 -14.74 -2.79 -1.89
N ALA A 83 -16.00 -3.04 -2.24
CA ALA A 83 -17.08 -2.09 -2.01
C ALA A 83 -17.66 -2.33 -0.62
N PHE A 84 -17.34 -1.46 0.33
CA PHE A 84 -17.90 -1.50 1.68
C PHE A 84 -19.28 -0.84 1.72
N ASN A 85 -20.16 -1.35 2.57
CA ASN A 85 -21.48 -0.75 2.78
C ASN A 85 -21.40 0.57 3.57
N GLU A 86 -20.39 0.67 4.44
CA GLU A 86 -20.13 1.82 5.30
C GLU A 86 -18.85 2.53 4.85
N ASN A 87 -18.77 3.83 5.12
CA ASN A 87 -17.58 4.61 4.80
C ASN A 87 -16.46 4.28 5.78
N VAL A 88 -15.31 3.86 5.24
CA VAL A 88 -14.08 3.66 6.01
C VAL A 88 -13.49 5.04 6.35
N VAL A 89 -13.22 5.29 7.62
CA VAL A 89 -12.54 6.52 8.05
C VAL A 89 -11.11 6.50 7.52
N GLN A 90 -10.82 7.33 6.51
CA GLN A 90 -9.48 7.45 5.93
C GLN A 90 -9.04 8.92 5.91
N ALA A 91 -8.05 9.24 6.73
CA ALA A 91 -7.36 10.53 6.67
C ALA A 91 -6.47 10.64 5.43
N GLU A 92 -6.28 11.87 4.95
CA GLU A 92 -5.28 12.19 3.92
C GLU A 92 -3.89 12.13 4.54
N LEU A 93 -3.11 11.10 4.19
CA LEU A 93 -1.84 10.79 4.83
C LEU A 93 -0.69 11.56 4.15
N PRO A 94 0.12 12.33 4.89
CA PRO A 94 1.36 12.88 4.35
C PRO A 94 2.42 11.80 4.08
N SER A 95 3.52 12.23 3.46
CA SER A 95 4.59 11.33 3.00
C SER A 95 5.18 10.39 4.05
N LEU A 96 5.37 10.87 5.29
CA LEU A 96 5.96 10.09 6.36
C LEU A 96 4.99 8.99 6.81
N GLU A 97 3.72 9.32 6.96
CA GLU A 97 2.66 8.43 7.43
C GLU A 97 2.34 7.34 6.40
N GLN A 98 2.34 7.68 5.11
CA GLN A 98 2.26 6.67 4.05
C GLN A 98 3.45 5.70 4.11
N THR A 99 4.65 6.21 4.39
CA THR A 99 5.87 5.39 4.52
C THR A 99 5.83 4.51 5.77
N LEU A 100 5.27 4.99 6.89
CA LEU A 100 5.02 4.20 8.10
C LEU A 100 3.94 3.14 7.88
N CYS A 101 2.93 3.43 7.07
CA CYS A 101 1.94 2.46 6.63
C CYS A 101 2.61 1.33 5.82
N LEU A 102 3.48 1.67 4.86
CA LEU A 102 4.25 0.69 4.09
C LEU A 102 5.20 -0.11 4.98
N LEU A 103 5.84 0.52 5.97
CA LEU A 103 6.69 -0.16 6.95
C LEU A 103 5.88 -1.19 7.75
N THR A 104 4.61 -0.88 8.06
CA THR A 104 3.69 -1.83 8.71
C THR A 104 3.44 -3.05 7.82
N VAL A 105 3.20 -2.85 6.51
CA VAL A 105 3.09 -3.94 5.54
C VAL A 105 4.34 -4.81 5.56
N GLN A 106 5.53 -4.21 5.48
CA GLN A 106 6.79 -4.96 5.49
C GLN A 106 7.05 -5.69 6.80
N TYR A 107 6.65 -5.09 7.92
CA TYR A 107 6.71 -5.72 9.24
C TYR A 107 5.84 -6.97 9.28
N LEU A 108 4.55 -6.87 8.92
CA LEU A 108 3.63 -8.00 8.83
C LEU A 108 4.19 -9.09 7.90
N GLN A 109 4.80 -8.66 6.79
CA GLN A 109 5.39 -9.59 5.85
C GLN A 109 6.58 -10.41 6.40
N LYS A 110 7.28 -9.87 7.39
CA LYS A 110 8.44 -10.51 8.02
C LYS A 110 8.13 -11.18 9.34
N SER A 111 7.10 -10.72 10.06
CA SER A 111 6.73 -11.24 11.37
C SER A 111 5.83 -12.48 11.29
N GLN A 112 4.99 -12.57 10.27
CA GLN A 112 4.02 -13.66 10.09
C GLN A 112 4.46 -14.66 9.02
N ALA A 113 3.94 -15.89 9.06
CA ALA A 113 4.12 -16.87 7.99
C ALA A 113 3.38 -16.44 6.72
N LYS A 114 3.77 -16.95 5.55
CA LYS A 114 3.05 -16.65 4.30
C LYS A 114 1.79 -17.54 4.22
N ASP A 115 0.63 -16.96 4.47
CA ASP A 115 -0.69 -17.58 4.34
C ASP A 115 -1.74 -16.58 3.80
N ASP A 116 -2.94 -17.10 3.50
CA ASP A 116 -4.02 -16.30 2.92
C ASP A 116 -4.56 -15.26 3.92
N LEU A 117 -4.53 -15.55 5.23
CA LEU A 117 -5.03 -14.64 6.26
C LEU A 117 -4.15 -13.39 6.34
N ARG A 118 -2.84 -13.57 6.43
CA ARG A 118 -1.87 -12.48 6.36
C ARG A 118 -2.05 -11.65 5.09
N ASP A 119 -2.27 -12.31 3.95
CA ASP A 119 -2.47 -11.60 2.69
C ASP A 119 -3.75 -10.74 2.72
N GLU A 120 -4.81 -11.20 3.39
CA GLU A 120 -6.01 -10.39 3.64
C GLU A 120 -5.77 -9.27 4.66
N GLU A 121 -4.94 -9.46 5.69
CA GLU A 121 -4.56 -8.41 6.64
C GLU A 121 -3.73 -7.29 5.99
N ILE A 122 -2.83 -7.64 5.06
CA ILE A 122 -1.93 -6.68 4.41
C ILE A 122 -2.65 -5.83 3.36
N LYS A 123 -3.63 -6.39 2.65
CA LYS A 123 -4.34 -5.71 1.54
C LYS A 123 -4.89 -4.33 1.91
N PRO A 124 -5.61 -4.14 3.04
CA PRO A 124 -6.12 -2.83 3.46
C PRO A 124 -5.04 -1.76 3.59
N TYR A 125 -3.87 -2.09 4.14
CA TYR A 125 -2.75 -1.14 4.27
C TYR A 125 -2.21 -0.68 2.92
N ILE A 126 -2.04 -1.61 1.99
CA ILE A 126 -1.62 -1.29 0.62
C ILE A 126 -2.67 -0.38 -0.02
N GLU A 127 -3.94 -0.73 0.09
CA GLU A 127 -5.03 0.02 -0.52
C GLU A 127 -5.13 1.46 0.02
N THR A 128 -4.94 1.66 1.33
CA THR A 128 -4.88 3.00 1.94
C THR A 128 -3.73 3.85 1.41
N ILE A 129 -2.59 3.25 1.02
CA ILE A 129 -1.47 3.98 0.39
C ILE A 129 -1.80 4.34 -1.05
N LEU A 130 -2.44 3.42 -1.78
CA LEU A 130 -2.79 3.59 -3.20
C LEU A 130 -3.95 4.56 -3.41
N SER A 131 -4.87 4.67 -2.44
CA SER A 131 -5.99 5.60 -2.48
C SER A 131 -5.58 7.08 -2.31
N GLN A 132 -4.40 7.36 -1.77
CA GLN A 132 -3.92 8.73 -1.58
C GLN A 132 -3.70 9.43 -2.93
N LYS A 133 -4.08 10.71 -3.01
CA LYS A 133 -3.87 11.53 -4.22
C LYS A 133 -2.40 11.92 -4.41
N SER A 134 -1.71 12.28 -3.33
CA SER A 134 -0.32 12.76 -3.34
C SER A 134 0.53 11.90 -2.40
N GLY A 135 1.83 11.76 -2.67
CA GLY A 135 2.71 10.97 -1.82
C GLY A 135 4.08 10.68 -2.44
N PRO A 136 4.99 10.01 -1.71
CA PRO A 136 6.30 9.64 -2.23
C PRO A 136 6.19 8.61 -3.35
N TRP A 137 6.86 8.87 -4.47
CA TRP A 137 6.93 7.96 -5.61
C TRP A 137 7.44 6.58 -5.19
N SER A 138 8.50 6.53 -4.37
CA SER A 138 9.11 5.26 -3.94
C SER A 138 8.16 4.40 -3.09
N THR A 139 7.38 5.05 -2.21
CA THR A 139 6.37 4.39 -1.36
C THR A 139 5.25 3.82 -2.21
N ARG A 140 4.77 4.60 -3.19
CA ARG A 140 3.74 4.17 -4.15
C ARG A 140 4.21 2.97 -4.98
N VAL A 141 5.42 3.02 -5.54
CA VAL A 141 5.98 1.91 -6.32
C VAL A 141 6.17 0.67 -5.47
N ALA A 142 6.70 0.79 -4.26
CA ALA A 142 6.87 -0.35 -3.36
C ALA A 142 5.52 -1.03 -3.03
N ALA A 143 4.49 -0.24 -2.73
CA ALA A 143 3.14 -0.75 -2.49
C ALA A 143 2.56 -1.47 -3.72
N LEU A 144 2.69 -0.88 -4.92
CA LEU A 144 2.23 -1.49 -6.16
C LEU A 144 2.96 -2.81 -6.47
N LEU A 145 4.28 -2.86 -6.30
CA LEU A 145 5.06 -4.08 -6.53
C LEU A 145 4.70 -5.19 -5.54
N ILE A 146 4.44 -4.86 -4.27
CA ILE A 146 3.95 -5.82 -3.29
C ILE A 146 2.59 -6.37 -3.73
N ARG A 147 1.67 -5.49 -4.17
CA ARG A 147 0.36 -5.91 -4.69
C ARG A 147 0.47 -6.83 -5.90
N CYS A 148 1.34 -6.50 -6.87
CA CYS A 148 1.58 -7.35 -8.04
C CYS A 148 2.00 -8.76 -7.64
N LYS A 149 2.89 -8.91 -6.65
CA LYS A 149 3.32 -10.22 -6.14
C LYS A 149 2.20 -11.01 -5.48
N MET A 150 1.29 -10.34 -4.77
CA MET A 150 0.14 -10.99 -4.14
C MET A 150 -0.86 -11.48 -5.21
N GLU A 151 -1.13 -10.63 -6.20
CA GLU A 151 -2.10 -10.89 -7.27
C GLU A 151 -1.65 -11.89 -8.32
N ALA A 152 -0.33 -12.04 -8.50
CA ALA A 152 0.25 -13.00 -9.43
C ALA A 152 -0.18 -14.46 -9.15
N ASN A 153 -0.56 -14.77 -7.90
CA ASN A 153 -0.99 -16.13 -7.52
C ASN A 153 -2.43 -16.46 -7.92
N HIS A 154 -3.22 -15.49 -8.42
CA HIS A 154 -4.64 -15.69 -8.69
C HIS A 154 -4.98 -15.41 -10.16
N LYS A 155 -5.61 -16.40 -10.82
CA LYS A 155 -5.87 -16.42 -12.28
C LYS A 155 -6.57 -15.17 -12.83
N ARG A 156 -7.46 -14.56 -12.05
CA ARG A 156 -8.21 -13.34 -12.47
C ARG A 156 -7.48 -12.02 -12.24
N THR A 157 -6.41 -12.02 -11.45
CA THR A 157 -5.66 -10.79 -11.11
C THR A 157 -4.24 -10.81 -11.63
N VAL A 158 -3.75 -11.96 -12.13
CA VAL A 158 -2.41 -12.11 -12.69
C VAL A 158 -2.16 -11.20 -13.90
N GLU A 159 -3.17 -10.99 -14.75
CA GLU A 159 -3.05 -10.09 -15.90
C GLU A 159 -2.84 -8.64 -15.46
N ARG A 160 -3.65 -8.15 -14.50
CA ARG A 160 -3.44 -6.82 -13.90
C ARG A 160 -2.07 -6.71 -13.27
N ALA A 161 -1.64 -7.72 -12.51
CA ALA A 161 -0.34 -7.74 -11.86
C ALA A 161 0.81 -7.63 -12.88
N MET A 162 0.72 -8.36 -13.99
CA MET A 162 1.70 -8.32 -15.08
C MET A 162 1.73 -6.93 -15.72
N LEU A 163 0.57 -6.40 -16.15
CA LEU A 163 0.47 -5.09 -16.78
C LEU A 163 0.98 -3.98 -15.87
N GLN A 164 0.66 -4.04 -14.57
CA GLN A 164 1.10 -3.05 -13.60
C GLN A 164 2.62 -3.10 -13.38
N ALA A 165 3.18 -4.31 -13.29
CA ALA A 165 4.62 -4.49 -13.16
C ALA A 165 5.37 -4.01 -14.42
N GLU A 166 4.83 -4.29 -15.62
CA GLU A 166 5.36 -3.79 -16.88
C GLU A 166 5.31 -2.26 -16.95
N ALA A 167 4.19 -1.65 -16.57
CA ALA A 167 4.04 -0.20 -16.53
C ALA A 167 5.08 0.46 -15.60
N ILE A 168 5.34 -0.12 -14.42
CA ILE A 168 6.36 0.39 -13.49
C ILE A 168 7.77 0.23 -14.05
N VAL A 169 8.08 -0.90 -14.69
CA VAL A 169 9.40 -1.17 -15.29
C VAL A 169 9.68 -0.25 -16.47
N ASN A 170 8.66 0.01 -17.28
CA ASN A 170 8.72 0.87 -18.46
C ASN A 170 8.48 2.34 -18.12
N ASP A 171 8.23 2.65 -16.85
CA ASP A 171 8.03 4.02 -16.39
C ASP A 171 9.32 4.84 -16.55
N LYS A 172 9.36 5.59 -17.66
CA LYS A 172 10.38 6.58 -17.96
C LYS A 172 10.04 7.94 -17.35
N SER A 173 9.12 7.98 -16.37
CA SER A 173 8.63 9.19 -15.71
C SER A 173 9.69 10.28 -15.64
N GLY A 174 9.35 11.47 -16.14
CA GLY A 174 10.15 12.69 -15.99
C GLY A 174 10.24 13.21 -14.55
N VAL A 175 9.73 12.45 -13.58
CA VAL A 175 9.79 12.73 -12.15
C VAL A 175 11.23 12.97 -11.74
N ALA A 176 11.46 14.08 -11.06
CA ALA A 176 12.78 14.47 -10.57
C ALA A 176 13.41 13.36 -9.72
N ALA A 177 14.72 13.17 -9.87
CA ALA A 177 15.45 12.15 -9.13
C ALA A 177 15.28 12.30 -7.61
N THR A 178 15.13 13.54 -7.12
CA THR A 178 14.86 13.85 -5.71
C THR A 178 13.55 13.23 -5.22
N SER A 179 12.47 13.35 -6.00
CA SER A 179 11.16 12.77 -5.68
C SER A 179 11.15 11.24 -5.81
N ARG A 180 11.90 10.68 -6.79
CA ARG A 180 12.04 9.22 -6.93
C ARG A 180 12.81 8.58 -5.78
N LEU A 181 13.81 9.29 -5.26
CA LEU A 181 14.67 8.81 -4.18
C LEU A 181 14.17 9.23 -2.78
N SER A 182 13.08 9.99 -2.69
CA SER A 182 12.50 10.37 -1.40
C SER A 182 12.08 9.12 -0.63
N TYR A 183 12.42 9.06 0.66
CA TYR A 183 12.17 7.92 1.55
C TYR A 183 12.68 6.55 1.06
N LEU A 184 13.57 6.48 0.05
CA LEU A 184 14.00 5.22 -0.58
C LEU A 184 14.48 4.17 0.43
N TRP A 185 15.24 4.58 1.43
CA TRP A 185 15.77 3.68 2.46
C TRP A 185 14.68 3.14 3.38
N ALA A 186 13.65 3.93 3.67
CA ALA A 186 12.54 3.54 4.51
C ALA A 186 11.56 2.62 3.77
N THR A 187 11.38 2.81 2.46
CA THR A 187 10.49 1.98 1.64
C THR A 187 11.08 0.62 1.31
N GLY A 188 12.39 0.40 1.49
CA GLY A 188 13.05 -0.87 1.19
C GLY A 188 12.89 -1.28 -0.29
N LEU A 189 12.64 -0.30 -1.16
CA LEU A 189 12.38 -0.53 -2.57
C LEU A 189 13.63 -1.17 -3.22
N SER A 190 13.44 -2.35 -3.83
CA SER A 190 14.53 -3.04 -4.52
C SER A 190 14.96 -2.27 -5.77
N PRO A 191 16.19 -2.44 -6.27
CA PRO A 191 16.61 -1.81 -7.52
C PRO A 191 15.77 -2.28 -8.72
N ALA A 192 15.69 -1.44 -9.76
CA ALA A 192 14.81 -1.65 -10.91
C ALA A 192 15.03 -2.97 -11.67
N TRP A 193 16.27 -3.49 -11.69
CA TRP A 193 16.56 -4.78 -12.34
C TRP A 193 15.90 -5.98 -11.63
N ASN A 194 15.67 -5.90 -10.32
CA ASN A 194 14.92 -6.93 -9.58
C ASN A 194 13.42 -6.92 -9.93
N TRP A 195 12.90 -5.80 -10.43
CA TRP A 195 11.51 -5.71 -10.89
C TRP A 195 11.37 -6.37 -12.26
N ARG A 196 12.33 -6.13 -13.16
CA ARG A 196 12.39 -6.79 -14.48
C ARG A 196 12.44 -8.30 -14.39
N GLN A 197 13.18 -8.82 -13.42
CA GLN A 197 13.24 -10.27 -13.19
C GLN A 197 11.87 -10.87 -12.84
N GLN A 198 10.92 -10.10 -12.32
CA GLN A 198 9.57 -10.60 -11.99
C GLN A 198 8.66 -10.73 -13.23
N LEU A 199 9.08 -10.19 -14.37
CA LEU A 199 8.37 -10.29 -15.65
C LEU A 199 8.93 -11.40 -16.56
N ALA A 200 10.08 -11.97 -16.22
CA ALA A 200 10.75 -13.05 -16.96
C ALA A 200 10.38 -14.42 -16.39
#